data_AF-A0A938SCH1-F1
#
_entry.id   AF-A0A938SCH1-F1
#
_cell.length_a   1.000
_cell.length_b   1.000
_cell.length_c   1.000
_cell.angle_alpha   90.00
_cell.angle_beta   90.00
_cell.angle_gamma   90.00
#
_symmetry.space_group_name_H-M   'P 1'
#
loop_
_entity.id
_entity.type
_entity.pdbx_description
1 polymer ?
#
loop_
_entity_poly.entity_id
_entity_poly.type
_entity_poly.pdbx_seq_one_letter_code
_entity_poly.pdbx_strand_id
1 'polypeptide(L)'
;MRRSIQNPKSEIQNGRVVCLCVLALFLASCSKQPEPPKPKDAAAKPLIVPTVTVDKPVITIGEKIRYTLAVESAPEVEVTFPEFGSNLAGFAIKDFGSDGPTKTDDGRVVRKRWYVLDTYVTGAYNIPPATVKYKTPGGEEKEIKTTDIFVEVKSVAKAGEQAEDIRDIQQPVAIRPNYRRLYVWGGIAAALAGLIALTSFVVARRRRGLVPAPLPPRPPHELAYEALAQLVDSDLIAKGQIKEFYYRLSEITRQYIEGRFRLMAPERTTEEFLLEMSQTNLLEQSHKQLVGDFLGHCDLVKFAKYGPTRAEIESAYNSAKRLVDETRQESTPTTRNMEKNKEP
;
A
#
# COMPACT_ATOMS: atom_id res chain seq x y z
N MET A 1 36.85 -44.46 13.94
CA MET A 1 37.26 -44.75 15.32
C MET A 1 36.04 -44.60 16.22
N ARG A 2 35.70 -45.67 16.96
CA ARG A 2 35.08 -45.76 18.32
C ARG A 2 34.22 -44.58 18.81
N ARG A 3 33.08 -44.72 19.49
CA ARG A 3 32.21 -45.76 20.09
C ARG A 3 30.93 -44.97 20.47
N SER A 4 29.71 -45.45 20.24
CA SER A 4 28.86 -46.15 21.23
C SER A 4 28.85 -45.44 22.60
N ILE A 5 27.71 -45.08 23.20
CA ILE A 5 26.96 -45.98 24.10
C ILE A 5 25.69 -45.27 24.65
N GLN A 6 24.56 -45.98 24.57
CA GLN A 6 23.42 -46.14 25.51
C GLN A 6 22.49 -44.97 25.95
N ASN A 7 21.25 -45.06 25.43
CA ASN A 7 19.89 -45.09 26.06
C ASN A 7 19.83 -45.62 27.53
N PRO A 8 18.66 -45.83 28.21
CA PRO A 8 17.37 -45.12 28.38
C PRO A 8 16.84 -45.13 29.87
N LYS A 9 15.57 -44.71 30.06
CA LYS A 9 14.56 -45.16 31.07
C LYS A 9 14.68 -44.72 32.54
N SER A 10 13.56 -44.25 33.10
CA SER A 10 12.77 -44.94 34.14
C SER A 10 11.53 -44.07 34.51
N GLU A 11 10.31 -44.59 34.35
CA GLU A 11 9.45 -45.29 35.35
C GLU A 11 8.54 -44.34 36.15
N ILE A 12 7.23 -44.38 35.91
CA ILE A 12 6.20 -45.19 36.61
C ILE A 12 5.96 -44.73 38.05
N GLN A 13 4.76 -44.22 38.33
CA GLN A 13 4.03 -44.72 39.50
C GLN A 13 2.51 -44.68 39.30
N ASN A 14 1.96 -45.90 39.32
CA ASN A 14 0.55 -46.27 39.42
C ASN A 14 0.00 -45.97 40.83
N GLY A 15 -1.33 -45.87 40.94
CA GLY A 15 -1.99 -45.92 42.24
C GLY A 15 -3.52 -45.90 42.20
N ARG A 16 -4.14 -46.90 41.55
CA ARG A 16 -5.53 -47.30 41.89
C ARG A 16 -5.44 -48.20 43.12
N VAL A 17 -6.13 -47.82 44.21
CA VAL A 17 -6.48 -48.76 45.29
C VAL A 17 -7.97 -48.64 45.57
N VAL A 18 -8.60 -49.80 45.46
CA VAL A 18 -9.97 -50.17 45.82
C VAL A 18 -10.02 -50.44 47.32
N CYS A 19 -11.05 -50.00 48.04
CA CYS A 19 -11.59 -50.72 49.21
C CYS A 19 -12.95 -50.09 49.62
N LEU A 20 -14.10 -50.71 49.38
CA LEU A 20 -14.77 -51.82 50.07
C LEU A 20 -15.51 -51.42 51.36
N CYS A 21 -16.78 -51.84 51.38
CA CYS A 21 -17.83 -51.67 52.35
C CYS A 21 -17.44 -51.93 53.81
N VAL A 22 -17.99 -51.14 54.75
CA VAL A 22 -18.39 -51.63 56.07
C VAL A 22 -19.79 -51.11 56.42
N LEU A 23 -20.69 -52.08 56.54
CA LEU A 23 -22.02 -52.05 57.11
C LEU A 23 -21.88 -52.25 58.63
N ALA A 24 -22.57 -51.47 59.48
CA ALA A 24 -23.28 -51.96 60.69
C ALA A 24 -23.58 -50.87 61.74
N LEU A 25 -24.88 -50.74 62.02
CA LEU A 25 -25.52 -50.62 63.33
C LEU A 25 -25.08 -49.52 64.30
N PHE A 26 -25.96 -48.53 64.50
CA PHE A 26 -26.36 -48.16 65.85
C PHE A 26 -27.87 -47.99 65.97
N LEU A 27 -28.38 -48.64 67.01
CA LEU A 27 -29.77 -48.79 67.40
C LEU A 27 -30.35 -47.50 68.00
N ALA A 28 -31.66 -47.36 67.78
CA ALA A 28 -32.64 -46.85 68.73
C ALA A 28 -32.36 -45.48 69.38
N SER A 29 -32.98 -44.44 68.83
CA SER A 29 -33.69 -43.51 69.69
C SER A 29 -35.01 -43.11 69.05
N CYS A 30 -36.09 -43.52 69.71
CA CYS A 30 -37.48 -43.23 69.40
C CYS A 30 -37.72 -41.73 69.63
N SER A 31 -37.85 -40.94 68.58
CA SER A 31 -38.58 -39.67 68.63
C SER A 31 -39.65 -39.67 67.55
N LYS A 32 -40.84 -40.03 68.01
CA LYS A 32 -42.18 -39.79 67.46
C LYS A 32 -42.21 -38.62 66.45
N GLN A 33 -42.05 -38.93 65.16
CA GLN A 33 -42.41 -38.00 64.09
C GLN A 33 -43.89 -38.19 63.75
N PRO A 34 -44.70 -37.12 63.75
CA PRO A 34 -46.09 -37.21 63.31
C PRO A 34 -46.14 -37.49 61.80
N GLU A 35 -47.05 -38.38 61.39
CA GLU A 35 -47.36 -38.66 59.99
C GLU A 35 -47.68 -37.37 59.22
N PRO A 36 -47.21 -37.21 57.96
CA PRO A 36 -47.59 -36.08 57.14
C PRO A 36 -49.09 -36.17 56.82
N PRO A 37 -49.87 -35.07 56.96
CA PRO A 37 -51.28 -35.08 56.60
C PRO A 37 -51.43 -35.31 55.08
N LYS A 38 -52.21 -36.33 54.71
CA LYS A 38 -52.73 -36.50 53.35
C LYS A 38 -53.46 -35.21 52.95
N PRO A 39 -53.12 -34.55 51.83
CA PRO A 39 -53.97 -33.51 51.29
C PRO A 39 -55.21 -34.18 50.68
N LYS A 40 -56.33 -34.07 51.40
CA LYS A 40 -57.65 -33.97 50.78
C LYS A 40 -57.72 -32.61 50.07
N ASP A 41 -58.49 -32.58 48.99
CA ASP A 41 -58.74 -31.46 48.08
C ASP A 41 -57.77 -31.39 46.90
N ALA A 42 -57.98 -32.30 45.94
CA ALA A 42 -57.66 -32.02 44.54
C ALA A 42 -58.53 -30.83 44.09
N ALA A 43 -58.07 -29.62 44.37
CA ALA A 43 -58.63 -28.39 43.84
C ALA A 43 -58.61 -28.50 42.31
N ALA A 44 -59.76 -28.22 41.68
CA ALA A 44 -59.86 -28.10 40.23
C ALA A 44 -58.73 -27.17 39.74
N LYS A 45 -57.85 -27.67 38.86
CA LYS A 45 -56.75 -26.88 38.30
C LYS A 45 -57.35 -25.59 37.73
N PRO A 46 -56.86 -24.41 38.12
CA PRO A 46 -57.46 -23.15 37.70
C PRO A 46 -57.38 -22.98 36.17
N LEU A 47 -58.33 -22.23 35.61
CA LEU A 47 -58.50 -22.06 34.16
C LEU A 47 -57.22 -21.51 33.49
N ILE A 48 -56.46 -20.70 34.23
CA ILE A 48 -55.20 -20.07 33.84
C ILE A 48 -54.22 -20.13 35.02
N VAL A 49 -52.96 -20.49 34.75
CA VAL A 49 -51.86 -20.48 35.72
C VAL A 49 -50.74 -19.60 35.17
N PRO A 50 -50.61 -18.35 35.61
CA PRO A 50 -49.47 -17.51 35.28
C PRO A 50 -48.30 -17.86 36.19
N THR A 51 -47.11 -18.01 35.62
CA THR A 51 -45.86 -18.30 36.32
C THR A 51 -44.79 -17.34 35.83
N VAL A 52 -44.03 -16.78 36.76
CA VAL A 52 -42.91 -15.90 36.44
C VAL A 52 -41.64 -16.53 36.97
N THR A 53 -40.59 -16.48 36.16
CA THR A 53 -39.26 -16.98 36.54
C THR A 53 -38.19 -16.00 36.09
N VAL A 54 -37.17 -15.82 36.91
CA VAL A 54 -35.92 -15.17 36.55
C VAL A 54 -34.83 -16.23 36.55
N ASP A 55 -33.90 -16.15 35.61
CA ASP A 55 -32.79 -17.08 35.47
C ASP A 55 -31.79 -17.00 36.63
N LYS A 56 -31.52 -15.79 37.14
CA LYS A 56 -30.62 -15.54 38.27
C LYS A 56 -31.26 -14.59 39.30
N PRO A 57 -31.49 -15.03 40.55
CA PRO A 57 -32.01 -14.15 41.60
C PRO A 57 -30.94 -13.19 42.16
N VAL A 58 -29.65 -13.48 41.92
CA VAL A 58 -28.53 -12.64 42.33
C VAL A 58 -27.61 -12.42 41.13
N ILE A 59 -27.35 -11.17 40.79
CA ILE A 59 -26.47 -10.78 39.68
C ILE A 59 -25.48 -9.70 40.09
N THR A 60 -24.46 -9.49 39.26
CA THR A 60 -23.53 -8.37 39.42
C THR A 60 -23.92 -7.18 38.55
N ILE A 61 -23.47 -5.97 38.91
CA ILE A 61 -23.72 -4.75 38.11
C ILE A 61 -23.31 -4.93 36.64
N GLY A 62 -24.21 -4.59 35.70
CA GLY A 62 -24.00 -4.75 34.25
C GLY A 62 -24.19 -6.18 33.71
N GLU A 63 -24.55 -7.14 34.57
CA GLU A 63 -24.96 -8.47 34.15
C GLU A 63 -26.45 -8.46 33.78
N LYS A 64 -26.80 -9.12 32.66
CA LYS A 64 -28.18 -9.17 32.16
C LYS A 64 -28.92 -10.36 32.77
N ILE A 65 -30.18 -10.15 33.14
CA ILE A 65 -31.09 -11.22 33.59
C ILE A 65 -32.21 -11.44 32.58
N ARG A 66 -32.69 -12.68 32.51
CA ARG A 66 -33.85 -13.04 31.69
C ARG A 66 -35.07 -13.23 32.58
N TYR A 67 -36.02 -12.31 32.49
CA TYR A 67 -37.33 -12.41 33.09
C TYR A 67 -38.29 -13.12 32.12
N THR A 68 -38.92 -14.21 32.54
CA THR A 68 -39.85 -15.00 31.71
C THR A 68 -41.20 -15.09 32.39
N LEU A 69 -42.24 -14.64 31.69
CA LEU A 69 -43.65 -14.76 32.07
C LEU A 69 -44.28 -15.86 31.21
N ALA A 70 -44.60 -16.98 31.84
CA ALA A 70 -45.27 -18.12 31.24
C ALA A 70 -46.73 -18.16 31.70
N VAL A 71 -47.66 -18.46 30.79
CA VAL A 71 -49.08 -18.60 31.11
C VAL A 71 -49.57 -19.91 30.54
N GLU A 72 -50.01 -20.79 31.44
CA GLU A 72 -50.62 -22.06 31.09
C GLU A 72 -52.15 -21.94 31.14
N SER A 73 -52.81 -22.04 29.99
CA SER A 73 -54.26 -21.89 29.86
C SER A 73 -54.91 -23.12 29.21
N ALA A 74 -56.22 -23.27 29.36
CA ALA A 74 -56.99 -24.15 28.49
C ALA A 74 -56.88 -23.68 27.01
N PRO A 75 -57.03 -24.57 26.02
CA PRO A 75 -56.88 -24.23 24.59
C PRO A 75 -57.83 -23.13 24.10
N GLU A 76 -59.01 -23.04 24.70
CA GLU A 76 -60.10 -22.13 24.31
C GLU A 76 -60.00 -20.75 24.97
N VAL A 77 -58.96 -20.51 25.78
CA VAL A 77 -58.72 -19.23 26.48
C VAL A 77 -57.73 -18.39 25.69
N GLU A 78 -58.16 -17.17 25.34
CA GLU A 78 -57.31 -16.16 24.74
C GLU A 78 -56.60 -15.37 25.85
N VAL A 79 -55.27 -15.25 25.76
CA VAL A 79 -54.42 -14.64 26.79
C VAL A 79 -53.70 -13.43 26.21
N THR A 80 -53.80 -12.30 26.90
CA THR A 80 -53.11 -11.05 26.56
C THR A 80 -52.07 -10.72 27.63
N PHE A 81 -50.81 -10.65 27.21
CA PHE A 81 -49.69 -10.31 28.09
C PHE A 81 -49.61 -8.80 28.36
N PRO A 82 -49.16 -8.37 29.55
CA PRO A 82 -48.94 -6.97 29.85
C PRO A 82 -47.80 -6.36 29.02
N GLU A 83 -47.85 -5.04 28.86
CA GLU A 83 -46.81 -4.24 28.22
C GLU A 83 -46.07 -3.41 29.29
N PHE A 84 -44.76 -3.61 29.41
CA PHE A 84 -43.94 -2.97 30.45
C PHE A 84 -43.19 -1.72 29.97
N GLY A 85 -43.39 -1.28 28.73
CA GLY A 85 -42.67 -0.12 28.17
C GLY A 85 -41.16 -0.37 28.08
N SER A 86 -40.35 0.62 28.48
CA SER A 86 -38.87 0.59 28.42
C SER A 86 -38.18 0.24 29.75
N ASN A 87 -38.92 0.21 30.86
CA ASN A 87 -38.39 -0.06 32.19
C ASN A 87 -39.33 -0.95 33.00
N LEU A 88 -38.76 -1.94 33.69
CA LEU A 88 -39.46 -2.80 34.62
C LEU A 88 -38.80 -2.72 35.99
N ALA A 89 -39.47 -2.05 36.93
CA ALA A 89 -39.06 -1.97 38.34
C ALA A 89 -37.59 -1.54 38.56
N GLY A 90 -37.11 -0.57 37.77
CA GLY A 90 -35.74 -0.06 37.86
C GLY A 90 -34.76 -0.72 36.88
N PHE A 91 -35.14 -1.80 36.20
CA PHE A 91 -34.35 -2.39 35.12
C PHE A 91 -34.73 -1.81 33.77
N ALA A 92 -33.73 -1.52 32.93
CA ALA A 92 -33.95 -1.20 31.52
C ALA A 92 -34.21 -2.48 30.73
N ILE A 93 -35.27 -2.49 29.91
CA ILE A 93 -35.56 -3.59 29.00
C ILE A 93 -34.67 -3.42 27.75
N LYS A 94 -33.73 -4.34 27.54
CA LYS A 94 -32.80 -4.33 26.40
C LYS A 94 -33.33 -5.08 25.19
N ASP A 95 -34.09 -6.14 25.44
CA ASP A 95 -34.68 -6.99 24.41
C ASP A 95 -35.92 -7.69 24.97
N PHE A 96 -36.87 -8.07 24.10
CA PHE A 96 -38.04 -8.84 24.48
C PHE A 96 -38.55 -9.69 23.32
N GLY A 97 -39.14 -10.83 23.65
CA GLY A 97 -39.73 -11.74 22.67
C GLY A 97 -40.78 -12.65 23.27
N SER A 98 -41.45 -13.40 22.42
CA SER A 98 -42.40 -14.43 22.83
C SER A 98 -42.05 -15.76 22.17
N ASP A 99 -42.23 -16.84 22.91
CA ASP A 99 -42.19 -18.18 22.36
C ASP A 99 -43.61 -18.57 21.94
N GLY A 100 -43.74 -19.25 20.79
CA GLY A 100 -45.04 -19.70 20.27
C GLY A 100 -45.76 -20.66 21.23
N PRO A 101 -47.09 -20.83 21.07
CA PRO A 101 -47.89 -21.68 21.95
C PRO A 101 -47.37 -23.12 21.90
N THR A 102 -46.94 -23.64 23.05
CA THR A 102 -46.51 -25.04 23.21
C THR A 102 -47.63 -25.81 23.88
N LYS A 103 -48.01 -26.97 23.34
CA LYS A 103 -49.00 -27.85 23.98
C LYS A 103 -48.31 -28.70 25.04
N THR A 104 -48.87 -28.74 26.25
CA THR A 104 -48.46 -29.66 27.31
C THR A 104 -49.09 -31.03 27.08
N ASP A 105 -48.50 -32.09 27.63
CA ASP A 105 -49.03 -33.48 27.57
C ASP A 105 -50.48 -33.59 28.10
N ASP A 106 -50.86 -32.69 29.02
CA ASP A 106 -52.22 -32.53 29.58
C ASP A 106 -53.21 -31.82 28.60
N GLY A 107 -52.81 -31.52 27.36
CA GLY A 107 -53.65 -30.84 26.35
C GLY A 107 -53.81 -29.33 26.53
N ARG A 108 -53.12 -28.72 27.50
CA ARG A 108 -53.13 -27.27 27.78
C ARG A 108 -52.14 -26.51 26.90
N VAL A 109 -52.32 -25.19 26.77
CA VAL A 109 -51.47 -24.32 25.95
C VAL A 109 -50.62 -23.43 26.85
N VAL A 110 -49.30 -23.53 26.72
CA VAL A 110 -48.32 -22.67 27.39
C VAL A 110 -47.85 -21.60 26.43
N ARG A 111 -48.04 -20.34 26.80
CA ARG A 111 -47.49 -19.18 26.08
C ARG A 111 -46.43 -18.54 26.95
N LYS A 112 -45.28 -18.16 26.38
CA LYS A 112 -44.17 -17.54 27.13
C LYS A 112 -43.78 -16.21 26.50
N ARG A 113 -43.50 -15.23 27.35
CA ARG A 113 -42.90 -13.95 26.97
C ARG A 113 -41.68 -13.72 27.84
N TRP A 114 -40.56 -13.39 27.21
CA TRP A 114 -39.30 -13.17 27.91
C TRP A 114 -38.76 -11.77 27.64
N TYR A 115 -38.04 -11.24 28.62
CA TYR A 115 -37.47 -9.90 28.62
C TYR A 115 -36.04 -9.97 29.15
N VAL A 116 -35.12 -9.29 28.46
CA VAL A 116 -33.74 -9.13 28.90
C VAL A 116 -33.62 -7.82 29.64
N LEU A 117 -33.35 -7.91 30.94
CA LEU A 117 -33.30 -6.78 31.85
C LEU A 117 -31.84 -6.48 32.21
N ASP A 118 -31.52 -5.18 32.34
CA ASP A 118 -30.18 -4.68 32.65
C ASP A 118 -30.27 -3.47 33.60
N THR A 119 -29.32 -3.35 34.52
CA THR A 119 -29.20 -2.21 35.45
C THR A 119 -27.75 -1.91 35.80
N TYR A 120 -27.47 -0.61 36.00
CA TYR A 120 -26.17 -0.09 36.41
C TYR A 120 -26.16 0.40 37.86
N VAL A 121 -27.20 0.07 38.64
CA VAL A 121 -27.29 0.45 40.05
C VAL A 121 -27.40 -0.81 40.90
N THR A 122 -26.61 -0.86 41.96
CA THR A 122 -26.60 -1.98 42.91
C THR A 122 -27.71 -1.80 43.94
N GLY A 123 -28.28 -2.91 44.41
CA GLY A 123 -29.40 -2.89 45.36
C GLY A 123 -30.33 -4.08 45.21
N ALA A 124 -31.31 -4.16 46.11
CA ALA A 124 -32.39 -5.13 46.03
C ALA A 124 -33.56 -4.53 45.24
N TYR A 125 -33.94 -5.19 44.16
CA TYR A 125 -35.05 -4.80 43.30
C TYR A 125 -36.21 -5.77 43.47
N ASN A 126 -37.43 -5.24 43.61
CA ASN A 126 -38.65 -6.04 43.61
C ASN A 126 -39.42 -5.80 42.30
N ILE A 127 -39.52 -6.84 41.47
CA ILE A 127 -40.32 -6.80 40.24
C ILE A 127 -41.78 -7.09 40.63
N PRO A 128 -42.71 -6.12 40.46
CA PRO A 128 -44.07 -6.25 40.95
C PRO A 128 -44.87 -7.29 40.14
N PRO A 129 -45.99 -7.79 40.71
CA PRO A 129 -46.91 -8.68 40.03
C PRO A 129 -47.35 -8.15 38.66
N ALA A 130 -47.11 -8.92 37.62
CA ALA A 130 -47.59 -8.65 36.28
C ALA A 130 -49.08 -9.02 36.18
N THR A 131 -49.88 -8.14 35.61
CA THR A 131 -51.32 -8.38 35.40
C THR A 131 -51.54 -8.96 34.01
N VAL A 132 -51.96 -10.22 33.93
CA VAL A 132 -52.29 -10.92 32.70
C VAL A 132 -53.81 -10.89 32.51
N LYS A 133 -54.26 -10.44 31.34
CA LYS A 133 -55.68 -10.46 30.98
C LYS A 133 -56.00 -11.71 30.18
N TYR A 134 -57.17 -12.29 30.40
CA TYR A 134 -57.64 -13.44 29.63
C TYR A 134 -59.13 -13.37 29.37
N LYS A 135 -59.54 -13.88 28.20
CA LYS A 135 -60.95 -14.02 27.82
C LYS A 135 -61.36 -15.48 27.98
N THR A 136 -62.41 -15.71 28.74
CA THR A 136 -63.03 -17.04 28.86
C THR A 136 -63.83 -17.37 27.60
N PRO A 137 -64.15 -18.65 27.33
CA PRO A 137 -64.97 -19.05 26.18
C PRO A 137 -66.34 -18.35 26.11
N GLY A 138 -66.85 -17.83 27.23
CA GLY A 138 -68.09 -17.03 27.32
C GLY A 138 -67.92 -15.53 27.06
N GLY A 139 -66.72 -15.06 26.67
CA GLY A 139 -66.46 -13.65 26.34
C GLY A 139 -66.17 -12.74 27.54
N GLU A 140 -66.26 -13.23 28.77
CA GLU A 140 -65.89 -12.45 29.96
C GLU A 140 -64.36 -12.25 30.01
N GLU A 141 -63.94 -10.99 30.11
CA GLU A 141 -62.56 -10.59 30.35
C GLU A 141 -62.26 -10.61 31.85
N LYS A 142 -61.24 -11.37 32.24
CA LYS A 142 -60.78 -11.50 33.63
C LYS A 142 -59.29 -11.21 33.69
N GLU A 143 -58.85 -10.75 34.85
CA GLU A 143 -57.45 -10.42 35.10
C GLU A 143 -56.89 -11.32 36.20
N ILE A 144 -55.65 -11.77 36.03
CA ILE A 144 -54.92 -12.51 37.04
C ILE A 144 -53.54 -11.87 37.24
N LYS A 145 -53.14 -11.72 38.51
CA LYS A 145 -51.83 -11.18 38.87
C LYS A 145 -50.86 -12.32 39.13
N THR A 146 -49.60 -12.14 38.71
CA THR A 146 -48.52 -13.09 39.02
C THR A 146 -48.00 -12.88 40.44
N THR A 147 -47.01 -13.66 40.85
CA THR A 147 -46.20 -13.36 42.02
C THR A 147 -45.18 -12.26 41.69
N ASP A 148 -44.69 -11.58 42.72
CA ASP A 148 -43.53 -10.69 42.64
C ASP A 148 -42.22 -11.50 42.67
N ILE A 149 -41.13 -10.89 42.21
CA ILE A 149 -39.80 -11.50 42.21
C ILE A 149 -38.75 -10.52 42.70
N PHE A 150 -37.98 -10.97 43.68
CA PHE A 150 -36.83 -10.24 44.21
C PHE A 150 -35.56 -10.59 43.42
N VAL A 151 -34.82 -9.56 43.01
CA VAL A 151 -33.51 -9.68 42.38
C VAL A 151 -32.50 -8.81 43.12
N GLU A 152 -31.40 -9.40 43.56
CA GLU A 152 -30.32 -8.71 44.25
C GLU A 152 -29.17 -8.40 43.27
N VAL A 153 -28.83 -7.12 43.12
CA VAL A 153 -27.72 -6.66 42.27
C VAL A 153 -26.54 -6.30 43.15
N LYS A 154 -25.52 -7.16 43.14
CA LYS A 154 -24.29 -7.00 43.90
C LYS A 154 -23.29 -6.15 43.14
N SER A 155 -22.51 -5.37 43.88
CA SER A 155 -21.33 -4.74 43.32
C SER A 155 -20.27 -5.80 43.02
N VAL A 156 -19.52 -5.61 41.93
CA VAL A 156 -18.29 -6.39 41.67
C VAL A 156 -17.16 -5.92 42.59
N ALA A 157 -17.31 -4.78 43.26
CA ALA A 157 -16.39 -4.34 44.30
C ALA A 157 -16.47 -5.30 45.51
N LYS A 158 -15.32 -5.74 46.03
CA LYS A 158 -15.25 -6.63 47.18
C LYS A 158 -15.88 -5.94 48.40
N ALA A 159 -16.82 -6.62 49.06
CA ALA A 159 -17.43 -6.13 50.29
C ALA A 159 -16.34 -5.94 51.36
N GLY A 160 -16.05 -4.68 51.71
CA GLY A 160 -15.03 -4.31 52.69
C GLY A 160 -13.92 -3.38 52.18
N GLU A 161 -13.81 -3.13 50.87
CA GLU A 161 -12.96 -2.05 50.37
C GLU A 161 -13.75 -0.73 50.52
N GLN A 162 -13.45 0.00 51.60
CA GLN A 162 -13.84 1.40 51.73
C GLN A 162 -13.38 2.15 50.47
N ALA A 163 -14.19 3.10 50.01
CA ALA A 163 -13.89 3.99 48.88
C ALA A 163 -12.75 4.99 49.17
N GLU A 164 -11.71 4.55 49.88
CA GLU A 164 -10.51 5.32 50.22
C GLU A 164 -9.23 4.75 49.60
N ASP A 165 -9.26 3.59 48.94
CA ASP A 165 -8.11 3.14 48.14
C ASP A 165 -8.23 3.63 46.70
N ILE A 166 -8.07 4.95 46.50
CA ILE A 166 -7.73 5.48 45.18
C ILE A 166 -6.34 4.91 44.85
N ARG A 167 -6.33 3.76 44.18
CA ARG A 167 -5.10 3.16 43.69
C ARG A 167 -4.40 4.16 42.80
N ASP A 168 -3.15 4.41 43.13
CA ASP A 168 -2.29 5.31 42.39
C ASP A 168 -2.25 4.90 40.91
N ILE A 169 -2.22 5.89 40.01
CA ILE A 169 -2.21 5.62 38.56
C ILE A 169 -0.91 4.86 38.25
N GLN A 170 -1.05 3.58 37.90
CA GLN A 170 0.06 2.75 37.45
C GLN A 170 0.73 3.43 36.26
N GLN A 171 2.02 3.73 36.40
CA GLN A 171 2.76 4.37 35.32
C GLN A 171 2.82 3.44 34.09
N PRO A 172 2.73 3.98 32.86
CA PRO A 172 2.86 3.18 31.65
C PRO A 172 4.17 2.38 31.67
N VAL A 173 4.07 1.07 31.50
CA VAL A 173 5.26 0.22 31.36
C VAL A 173 6.01 0.65 30.11
N ALA A 174 7.27 1.08 30.29
CA ALA A 174 8.12 1.48 29.17
C ALA A 174 8.38 0.28 28.25
N ILE A 175 7.69 0.24 27.11
CA ILE A 175 7.94 -0.73 26.05
C ILE A 175 9.26 -0.34 25.39
N ARG A 176 10.30 -1.17 25.57
CA ARG A 176 11.59 -0.93 24.89
C ARG A 176 11.38 -1.01 23.38
N PRO A 177 11.74 0.04 22.61
CA PRO A 177 11.57 0.01 21.16
C PRO A 177 12.43 -1.10 20.54
N ASN A 178 11.79 -1.98 19.76
CA ASN A 178 12.46 -3.09 19.10
C ASN A 178 12.96 -2.68 17.70
N TYR A 179 14.20 -2.22 17.64
CA TYR A 179 14.85 -1.79 16.39
C TYR A 179 15.31 -2.94 15.49
N ARG A 180 15.09 -4.22 15.86
CA ARG A 180 15.53 -5.39 15.07
C ARG A 180 15.02 -5.29 13.62
N ARG A 181 13.76 -4.89 13.44
CA ARG A 181 13.17 -4.72 12.11
C ARG A 181 13.91 -3.63 11.33
N LEU A 182 14.23 -2.50 11.96
CA LEU A 182 14.94 -1.40 11.32
C LEU A 182 16.36 -1.80 10.88
N TYR A 183 17.11 -2.53 11.73
CA TYR A 183 18.44 -3.03 11.38
C TYR A 183 18.39 -4.06 10.25
N VAL A 184 17.39 -4.96 10.22
CA VAL A 184 17.21 -5.92 9.13
C VAL A 184 16.93 -5.22 7.80
N TRP A 185 16.00 -4.25 7.79
CA TRP A 185 15.70 -3.48 6.57
C TRP A 185 16.87 -2.58 6.14
N GLY A 186 17.59 -1.97 7.09
CA GLY A 186 18.80 -1.21 6.81
C GLY A 186 19.91 -2.07 6.21
N GLY A 187 20.10 -3.29 6.70
CA GLY A 187 21.04 -4.26 6.15
C GLY A 187 20.69 -4.68 4.71
N ILE A 188 19.41 -4.93 4.43
CA ILE A 188 18.93 -5.25 3.07
C ILE A 188 19.18 -4.08 2.11
N ALA A 189 18.86 -2.84 2.53
CA ALA A 189 19.08 -1.65 1.72
C ALA A 189 20.58 -1.42 1.42
N ALA A 190 21.43 -1.60 2.43
CA ALA A 190 22.88 -1.49 2.27
C ALA A 190 23.44 -2.56 1.32
N ALA A 191 22.97 -3.81 1.43
CA ALA A 191 23.37 -4.89 0.53
C ALA A 191 22.95 -4.62 -0.93
N LEU A 192 21.73 -4.10 -1.14
CA LEU A 192 21.25 -3.73 -2.47
C LEU A 192 22.07 -2.57 -3.06
N ALA A 193 22.35 -1.54 -2.27
CA ALA A 193 23.21 -0.43 -2.70
C ALA A 193 24.63 -0.91 -3.07
N GLY A 194 25.21 -1.81 -2.27
CA GLY A 194 26.49 -2.44 -2.56
C GLY A 194 26.49 -3.25 -3.86
N LEU A 195 25.42 -3.99 -4.13
CA LEU A 195 25.27 -4.76 -5.37
C LEU A 195 25.15 -3.84 -6.60
N ILE A 196 24.39 -2.75 -6.50
CA ILE A 196 24.26 -1.75 -7.57
C ILE A 196 25.60 -1.06 -7.82
N ALA A 197 26.33 -0.68 -6.77
CA ALA A 197 27.65 -0.08 -6.88
C ALA A 197 28.67 -1.04 -7.52
N LEU A 198 28.67 -2.31 -7.11
CA LEU A 198 29.57 -3.33 -7.68
C LEU A 198 29.24 -3.61 -9.16
N THR A 199 27.97 -3.79 -9.49
CA THR A 199 27.55 -4.08 -10.88
C THR A 199 27.85 -2.90 -11.79
N SER A 200 27.53 -1.68 -11.38
CA SER A 200 27.87 -0.46 -12.13
C SER A 200 29.38 -0.29 -12.30
N PHE A 201 30.17 -0.54 -11.25
CA PHE A 201 31.64 -0.51 -11.33
C PHE A 201 32.21 -1.55 -12.30
N VAL A 202 31.73 -2.79 -12.25
CA VAL A 202 32.16 -3.87 -13.17
C VAL A 202 31.77 -3.55 -14.61
N VAL A 203 30.54 -3.06 -14.85
CA VAL A 203 30.09 -2.66 -16.18
C VAL A 203 30.91 -1.48 -16.70
N ALA A 204 31.16 -0.45 -15.88
CA ALA A 204 31.98 0.68 -16.24
C ALA A 204 33.42 0.24 -16.57
N ARG A 205 34.01 -0.65 -15.77
CA ARG A 205 35.36 -1.20 -16.01
C ARG A 205 35.44 -2.02 -17.29
N ARG A 206 34.42 -2.82 -17.60
CA ARG A 206 34.34 -3.59 -18.86
C ARG A 206 34.14 -2.67 -20.07
N ARG A 207 33.34 -1.61 -19.93
CA ARG A 207 33.09 -0.63 -21.01
C ARG A 207 34.28 0.29 -21.28
N ARG A 208 35.16 0.53 -20.30
CA ARG A 208 36.40 1.31 -20.48
C ARG A 208 37.38 0.70 -21.49
N GLY A 209 37.25 -0.59 -21.84
CA GLY A 209 38.01 -1.23 -22.91
C GLY A 209 37.27 -1.37 -24.26
N LEU A 210 36.02 -0.92 -24.34
CA LEU A 210 35.12 -1.09 -25.48
C LEU A 210 34.70 0.24 -26.13
N VAL A 211 35.29 1.36 -25.72
CA VAL A 211 35.12 2.62 -26.44
C VAL A 211 35.87 2.48 -27.77
N PRO A 212 35.18 2.44 -28.93
CA PRO A 212 35.86 2.45 -30.21
C PRO A 212 36.72 3.72 -30.26
N ALA A 213 37.95 3.59 -30.73
CA ALA A 213 38.76 4.77 -31.02
C ALA A 213 37.92 5.74 -31.88
N PRO A 214 37.96 7.06 -31.62
CA PRO A 214 37.34 8.02 -32.52
C PRO A 214 37.78 7.71 -33.94
N LEU A 215 36.84 7.59 -34.87
CA LEU A 215 37.15 7.47 -36.30
C LEU A 215 38.16 8.58 -36.62
N PRO A 216 39.22 8.29 -37.42
CA PRO A 216 40.17 9.31 -37.80
C PRO A 216 39.40 10.51 -38.39
N PRO A 217 39.76 11.75 -38.02
CA PRO A 217 39.04 12.92 -38.51
C PRO A 217 39.05 12.89 -40.04
N ARG A 218 37.85 12.96 -40.65
CA ARG A 218 37.72 13.01 -42.12
C ARG A 218 38.55 14.18 -42.64
N PRO A 219 39.32 14.00 -43.72
CA PRO A 219 40.19 15.06 -44.21
C PRO A 219 39.34 16.26 -44.69
N PRO A 220 39.80 17.51 -44.47
CA PRO A 220 39.02 18.71 -44.76
C PRO A 220 38.53 18.82 -46.23
N HIS A 221 39.32 18.32 -47.19
CA HIS A 221 38.95 18.38 -48.60
C HIS A 221 37.77 17.46 -48.94
N GLU A 222 37.65 16.29 -48.30
CA GLU A 222 36.48 15.42 -48.48
C GLU A 222 35.20 16.08 -48.00
N LEU A 223 35.24 16.74 -46.84
CA LEU A 223 34.10 17.49 -46.31
C LEU A 223 33.73 18.66 -47.23
N ALA A 224 34.71 19.37 -47.78
CA ALA A 224 34.48 20.46 -48.73
C ALA A 224 33.84 19.96 -50.03
N TYR A 225 34.31 18.85 -50.61
CA TYR A 225 33.70 18.28 -51.82
C TYR A 225 32.26 17.83 -51.59
N GLU A 226 32.00 17.17 -50.45
CA GLU A 226 30.65 16.76 -50.08
C GLU A 226 29.72 17.97 -49.95
N ALA A 227 30.16 19.03 -49.27
CA ALA A 227 29.36 20.23 -49.11
C ALA A 227 29.17 21.01 -50.43
N LEU A 228 30.18 21.07 -51.29
CA LEU A 228 30.07 21.66 -52.64
C LEU A 228 29.07 20.89 -53.52
N ALA A 229 29.08 19.56 -53.46
CA ALA A 229 28.11 18.72 -54.18
C ALA A 229 26.68 18.97 -53.68
N GLN A 230 26.49 18.98 -52.36
CA GLN A 230 25.19 19.31 -51.74
C GLN A 230 24.70 20.71 -52.11
N LEU A 231 25.61 21.67 -52.26
CA LEU A 231 25.26 23.03 -52.69
C LEU A 231 24.73 23.04 -54.12
N VAL A 232 25.33 22.28 -55.04
CA VAL A 232 24.85 22.13 -56.42
C VAL A 232 23.49 21.41 -56.44
N ASP A 233 23.36 20.32 -55.70
CA ASP A 233 22.13 19.51 -55.62
C ASP A 233 20.94 20.28 -55.03
N SER A 234 21.21 21.31 -54.23
CA SER A 234 20.16 22.15 -53.63
C SER A 234 19.43 23.06 -54.62
N ASP A 235 19.96 23.20 -55.85
CA ASP A 235 19.37 23.92 -56.98
C ASP A 235 18.92 25.37 -56.65
N LEU A 236 19.69 26.04 -55.79
CA LEU A 236 19.37 27.40 -55.30
C LEU A 236 19.39 28.44 -56.43
N ILE A 237 20.24 28.23 -57.43
CA ILE A 237 20.37 29.14 -58.58
C ILE A 237 19.08 29.13 -59.41
N ALA A 238 18.53 27.95 -59.74
CA ALA A 238 17.27 27.86 -60.50
C ALA A 238 16.07 28.40 -59.71
N LYS A 239 16.10 28.29 -58.38
CA LYS A 239 15.10 28.87 -57.46
C LYS A 239 15.23 30.39 -57.29
N GLY A 240 16.19 31.04 -57.94
CA GLY A 240 16.47 32.48 -57.79
C GLY A 240 17.08 32.87 -56.44
N GLN A 241 17.49 31.89 -55.62
CA GLN A 241 18.08 32.09 -54.30
C GLN A 241 19.60 32.32 -54.39
N ILE A 242 20.02 33.26 -55.24
CA ILE A 242 21.44 33.53 -55.55
C ILE A 242 22.19 33.98 -54.28
N LYS A 243 21.59 34.84 -53.46
CA LYS A 243 22.20 35.30 -52.21
C LYS A 243 22.52 34.15 -51.25
N GLU A 244 21.61 33.19 -51.12
CA GLU A 244 21.79 32.00 -50.27
C GLU A 244 22.90 31.09 -50.83
N PHE A 245 22.97 30.94 -52.15
CA PHE A 245 24.05 30.20 -52.81
C PHE A 245 25.42 30.79 -52.45
N TYR A 246 25.61 32.11 -52.57
CA TYR A 246 26.86 32.78 -52.20
C TYR A 246 27.16 32.74 -50.70
N TYR A 247 26.13 32.78 -49.85
CA TYR A 247 26.30 32.59 -48.42
C TYR A 247 26.91 31.21 -48.13
N ARG A 248 26.27 30.14 -48.59
CA ARG A 248 26.74 28.76 -48.39
C ARG A 248 28.09 28.49 -49.04
N LEU A 249 28.30 28.97 -50.26
CA LEU A 249 29.57 28.79 -50.96
C LEU A 249 30.74 29.41 -50.18
N SER A 250 30.53 30.61 -49.61
CA SER A 250 31.53 31.26 -48.78
C SER A 250 31.77 30.54 -47.46
N GLU A 251 30.72 29.99 -46.83
CA GLU A 251 30.85 29.20 -45.60
C GLU A 251 31.64 27.92 -45.82
N ILE A 252 31.34 27.18 -46.89
CA ILE A 252 32.07 25.96 -47.26
C ILE A 252 33.56 26.26 -47.45
N THR A 253 33.87 27.37 -48.13
CA THR A 253 35.25 27.79 -48.38
C THR A 253 35.97 28.17 -47.07
N ARG A 254 35.30 28.91 -46.17
CA ARG A 254 35.86 29.30 -44.87
C ARG A 254 36.10 28.09 -43.97
N GLN A 255 35.14 27.16 -43.89
CA GLN A 255 35.27 25.92 -43.12
C GLN A 255 36.41 25.03 -43.65
N TYR A 256 36.57 24.95 -44.98
CA TYR A 256 37.68 24.25 -45.58
C TYR A 256 39.03 24.86 -45.16
N ILE A 257 39.15 26.19 -45.25
CA ILE A 257 40.37 26.90 -44.87
C ILE A 257 40.71 26.66 -43.39
N GLU A 258 39.72 26.70 -42.50
CA GLU A 258 39.91 26.41 -41.09
C GLU A 258 40.36 24.96 -40.86
N GLY A 259 39.68 24.00 -41.48
CA GLY A 259 40.04 22.58 -41.36
C GLY A 259 41.45 22.29 -41.87
N ARG A 260 41.85 22.94 -42.96
CA ARG A 260 43.12 22.68 -43.66
C ARG A 260 44.32 23.46 -43.14
N PHE A 261 44.12 24.72 -42.76
CA PHE A 261 45.18 25.66 -42.40
C PHE A 261 45.06 26.17 -40.96
N ARG A 262 44.01 25.79 -40.23
CA ARG A 262 43.75 26.23 -38.84
C ARG A 262 43.63 27.76 -38.70
N LEU A 263 43.17 28.42 -39.76
CA LEU A 263 42.82 29.84 -39.75
C LEU A 263 41.33 29.98 -39.43
N MET A 264 40.96 30.82 -38.46
CA MET A 264 39.59 30.95 -37.95
C MET A 264 38.70 31.75 -38.90
N ALA A 265 38.55 31.28 -40.14
CA ALA A 265 37.86 32.00 -41.20
C ALA A 265 36.34 32.15 -40.97
N PRO A 266 35.60 31.15 -40.42
CA PRO A 266 34.16 31.32 -40.16
C PRO A 266 33.83 32.30 -39.04
N GLU A 267 34.69 32.40 -38.02
CA GLU A 267 34.45 33.22 -36.83
C GLU A 267 34.87 34.69 -36.98
N ARG A 268 35.48 35.06 -38.12
CA ARG A 268 36.01 36.40 -38.37
C ARG A 268 35.29 37.09 -39.52
N THR A 269 35.27 38.43 -39.46
CA THR A 269 34.82 39.23 -40.60
C THR A 269 35.74 39.02 -41.81
N THR A 270 35.26 39.30 -43.03
CA THR A 270 36.08 39.16 -44.24
C THR A 270 37.38 39.96 -44.16
N GLU A 271 37.33 41.19 -43.68
CA GLU A 271 38.50 42.07 -43.59
C GLU A 271 39.54 41.54 -42.60
N GLU A 272 39.11 41.13 -41.40
CA GLU A 272 39.98 40.54 -40.38
C GLU A 272 40.63 39.24 -40.86
N PHE A 273 39.85 38.38 -41.52
CA PHE A 273 40.35 37.13 -42.07
C PHE A 273 41.37 37.36 -43.19
N LEU A 274 41.11 38.28 -44.12
CA LEU A 274 42.05 38.60 -45.20
C LEU A 274 43.36 39.21 -44.66
N LEU A 275 43.28 40.02 -43.61
CA LEU A 275 44.46 40.55 -42.93
C LEU A 275 45.30 39.43 -42.30
N GLU A 276 44.68 38.52 -41.54
CA GLU A 276 45.37 37.36 -40.95
C GLU A 276 45.99 36.46 -42.03
N MET A 277 45.22 36.17 -43.08
CA MET A 277 45.69 35.36 -44.20
C MET A 277 46.85 36.03 -44.96
N SER A 278 46.91 37.36 -45.02
CA SER A 278 48.05 38.05 -45.65
C SER A 278 49.36 37.79 -44.91
N GLN A 279 49.31 37.64 -43.57
CA GLN A 279 50.46 37.50 -42.69
C GLN A 279 50.96 36.05 -42.54
N THR A 280 50.15 35.05 -42.88
CA THR A 280 50.53 33.64 -42.76
C THR A 280 51.37 33.14 -43.93
N ASN A 281 52.28 32.20 -43.70
CA ASN A 281 53.05 31.51 -44.75
C ASN A 281 52.45 30.16 -45.17
N LEU A 282 51.24 29.86 -44.71
CA LEU A 282 50.57 28.57 -44.95
C LEU A 282 49.92 28.44 -46.34
N LEU A 283 49.70 29.57 -47.02
CA LEU A 283 49.08 29.67 -48.34
C LEU A 283 50.03 30.41 -49.29
N GLU A 284 50.08 29.97 -50.56
CA GLU A 284 50.82 30.67 -51.59
C GLU A 284 50.16 32.01 -51.92
N GLN A 285 50.93 32.96 -52.46
CA GLN A 285 50.41 34.28 -52.82
C GLN A 285 49.26 34.20 -53.85
N SER A 286 49.32 33.23 -54.75
CA SER A 286 48.26 32.91 -55.73
C SER A 286 46.95 32.52 -55.05
N HIS A 287 47.00 31.68 -54.02
CA HIS A 287 45.82 31.26 -53.25
C HIS A 287 45.26 32.39 -52.39
N LYS A 288 46.14 33.21 -51.79
CA LYS A 288 45.71 34.40 -51.04
C LYS A 288 44.93 35.37 -51.92
N GLN A 289 45.44 35.64 -53.12
CA GLN A 289 44.76 36.49 -54.10
C GLN A 289 43.41 35.90 -54.51
N LEU A 290 43.38 34.60 -54.84
CA LEU A 290 42.16 33.89 -55.21
C LEU A 290 41.08 33.97 -54.12
N VAL A 291 41.47 33.75 -52.86
CA VAL A 291 40.54 33.84 -51.71
C VAL A 291 40.06 35.27 -51.49
N GLY A 292 40.94 36.26 -51.62
CA GLY A 292 40.61 37.68 -51.54
C GLY A 292 39.56 38.09 -52.57
N ASP A 293 39.82 37.79 -53.85
CA ASP A 293 38.92 38.11 -54.95
C ASP A 293 37.57 37.38 -54.80
N PHE A 294 37.60 36.11 -54.42
CA PHE A 294 36.42 35.29 -54.18
C PHE A 294 35.54 35.84 -53.04
N LEU A 295 36.12 36.11 -51.87
CA LEU A 295 35.36 36.59 -50.71
C LEU A 295 34.84 38.02 -50.94
N GLY A 296 35.63 38.89 -51.58
CA GLY A 296 35.19 40.22 -51.98
C GLY A 296 33.98 40.15 -52.93
N HIS A 297 34.03 39.26 -53.92
CA HIS A 297 32.89 39.04 -54.82
C HIS A 297 31.66 38.48 -54.09
N CYS A 298 31.85 37.56 -53.14
CA CYS A 298 30.76 37.05 -52.31
C CYS A 298 30.06 38.15 -51.51
N ASP A 299 30.83 39.08 -50.94
CA ASP A 299 30.28 40.14 -50.10
C ASP A 299 29.50 41.18 -50.92
N LEU A 300 29.91 41.45 -52.17
CA LEU A 300 29.11 42.25 -53.11
C LEU A 300 27.73 41.63 -53.36
N VAL A 301 27.64 40.32 -53.53
CA VAL A 301 26.36 39.62 -53.76
C VAL A 301 25.52 39.58 -52.48
N LYS A 302 26.13 39.31 -51.33
CA LYS A 302 25.42 39.21 -50.04
C LYS A 302 24.85 40.54 -49.57
N PHE A 303 25.60 41.63 -49.74
CA PHE A 303 25.33 42.91 -49.08
C PHE A 303 25.02 44.05 -50.05
N ALA A 304 25.62 44.08 -51.24
CA ALA A 304 25.51 45.22 -52.17
C ALA A 304 24.37 45.08 -53.22
N LYS A 305 23.47 44.09 -53.06
CA LYS A 305 22.41 43.75 -54.04
C LYS A 305 22.94 43.55 -55.47
N TYR A 306 24.20 43.12 -55.60
CA TYR A 306 24.79 42.80 -56.89
C TYR A 306 24.11 41.57 -57.47
N GLY A 307 23.69 41.65 -58.74
CA GLY A 307 23.09 40.55 -59.49
C GLY A 307 24.13 39.91 -60.41
N PRO A 308 24.86 38.87 -59.96
CA PRO A 308 25.92 38.26 -60.75
C PRO A 308 25.35 37.55 -61.97
N THR A 309 26.08 37.62 -63.06
CA THR A 309 25.83 36.84 -64.28
C THR A 309 26.08 35.36 -64.03
N ARG A 310 25.50 34.49 -64.87
CA ARG A 310 25.72 33.03 -64.77
C ARG A 310 27.20 32.65 -64.83
N ALA A 311 27.99 33.37 -65.64
CA ALA A 311 29.43 33.16 -65.75
C ALA A 311 30.17 33.52 -64.45
N GLU A 312 29.75 34.58 -63.75
CA GLU A 312 30.33 34.95 -62.45
C GLU A 312 29.96 33.95 -61.35
N ILE A 313 28.73 33.42 -61.36
CA ILE A 313 28.30 32.38 -60.42
C ILE A 313 29.14 31.10 -60.60
N GLU A 314 29.32 30.68 -61.86
CA GLU A 314 30.15 29.53 -62.20
C GLU A 314 31.63 29.76 -61.84
N SER A 315 32.15 30.96 -62.12
CA SER A 315 33.50 31.36 -61.75
C SER A 315 33.72 31.35 -60.23
N ALA A 316 32.75 31.81 -59.44
CA ALA A 316 32.82 31.79 -57.97
C ALA A 316 32.87 30.34 -57.45
N TYR A 317 32.00 29.47 -57.96
CA TYR A 317 32.03 28.04 -57.61
C TYR A 317 33.37 27.39 -57.99
N ASN A 318 33.85 27.66 -59.19
CA ASN A 318 35.12 27.13 -59.68
C ASN A 318 36.31 27.66 -58.87
N SER A 319 36.26 28.89 -58.39
CA SER A 319 37.30 29.45 -57.51
C SER A 319 37.36 28.71 -56.18
N ALA A 320 36.21 28.48 -55.53
CA ALA A 320 36.14 27.70 -54.29
C ALA A 320 36.63 26.26 -54.50
N LYS A 321 36.18 25.59 -55.58
CA LYS A 321 36.61 24.24 -55.92
C LYS A 321 38.11 24.17 -56.23
N ARG A 322 38.63 25.13 -56.99
CA ARG A 322 40.05 25.23 -57.35
C ARG A 322 40.93 25.38 -56.11
N LEU A 323 40.51 26.18 -55.13
CA LEU A 323 41.22 26.30 -53.85
C LEU A 323 41.34 24.92 -53.17
N VAL A 324 40.24 24.16 -53.09
CA VAL A 324 40.24 22.81 -52.50
C VAL A 324 41.15 21.87 -53.29
N ASP A 325 41.01 21.85 -54.62
CA ASP A 325 41.77 20.97 -55.52
C ASP A 325 43.29 21.20 -55.40
N GLU A 326 43.73 22.46 -55.40
CA GLU A 326 45.15 22.83 -55.36
C GLU A 326 45.79 22.70 -53.97
N THR A 327 44.99 22.67 -52.90
CA THR A 327 45.51 22.69 -51.51
C THR A 327 45.20 21.42 -50.71
N ARG A 328 44.54 20.43 -51.31
CA ARG A 328 44.21 19.16 -50.66
C ARG A 328 45.46 18.45 -50.11
N GLN A 329 45.33 17.81 -48.95
CA GLN A 329 46.34 16.88 -48.44
C GLN A 329 46.08 15.50 -49.01
N GLU A 330 47.09 14.87 -49.60
CA GLU A 330 46.99 13.45 -49.95
C GLU A 330 46.93 12.63 -48.65
N SER A 331 45.90 11.79 -48.52
CA SER A 331 45.81 10.85 -47.40
C SER A 331 46.87 9.77 -47.60
N THR A 332 47.94 9.81 -46.80
CA THR A 332 48.84 8.65 -46.73
C THR A 332 48.05 7.50 -46.09
N PRO A 333 47.83 6.37 -46.79
CA PRO A 333 47.09 5.26 -46.20
C PRO A 333 47.90 4.76 -45.00
N THR A 334 47.32 4.86 -43.81
CA THR A 334 47.89 4.35 -42.56
C THR A 334 47.93 2.83 -42.65
N THR A 335 48.99 2.29 -43.26
CA THR A 335 49.37 0.89 -43.14
C THR A 335 50.03 0.76 -41.76
N ARG A 336 49.22 0.58 -40.71
CA ARG A 336 49.74 0.37 -39.35
C ARG A 336 49.21 -0.94 -38.80
N ASN A 337 50.04 -1.97 -38.99
CA ASN A 337 50.22 -3.13 -38.12
C ASN A 337 49.08 -4.18 -38.10
N MET A 338 49.03 -5.02 -39.14
CA MET A 338 48.57 -6.42 -39.03
C MET A 338 49.73 -7.41 -38.81
N GLU A 339 50.82 -6.97 -38.18
CA GLU A 339 52.00 -7.79 -37.93
C GLU A 339 52.42 -7.68 -36.47
N LYS A 340 51.65 -8.32 -35.58
CA LYS A 340 52.08 -8.83 -34.27
C LYS A 340 50.91 -9.55 -33.59
N ASN A 341 50.58 -10.74 -34.09
CA ASN A 341 50.06 -11.85 -33.29
C ASN A 341 50.07 -13.13 -34.14
N LYS A 342 51.28 -13.51 -34.54
CA LYS A 342 51.67 -14.87 -34.88
C LYS A 342 53.06 -14.94 -34.28
N GLU A 343 53.27 -15.58 -33.15
CA GLU A 343 53.46 -17.03 -33.00
C GLU A 343 53.85 -17.29 -31.53
N PRO A 344 54.06 -18.56 -31.13
CA PRO A 344 53.08 -19.56 -30.71
C PRO A 344 52.87 -19.66 -29.18
#